data_AF-A0A259EN36-F1
#
_entry.id   AF-A0A259EN36-F1
#
_cell.length_a   1.000
_cell.length_b   1.000
_cell.length_c   1.000
_cell.angle_alpha   90.00
_cell.angle_beta   90.00
_cell.angle_gamma   90.00
#
_symmetry.space_group_name_H-M   'P 1'
#
loop_
_entity.id
_entity.type
_entity.pdbx_description
1 polymer ?
#
loop_
_entity_poly.entity_id
_entity_poly.type
_entity_poly.pdbx_seq_one_letter_code
_entity_poly.pdbx_strand_id
1 'polypeptide(L)'
;MKKSRYFSDLIKSYLAEVDDLVTDSEGKSVLQKRLNEKRREIDAILPMIAFSPEMVAVMFYGAFGYRSPEIMQLIVLSDPDQPDFLSWAELECELSVSDWAKPLIESSLKVEGGDAFLVATAALEFMRGKDSLSAPMRESEPEVEAGKEGGDEDDDAEGADDLNEAGADWLAEQGFDPLDR
;
A
#
# COMPACT_ATOMS: atom_id res chain seq x y z
N MET A 1 -15.06 7.69 -3.01
CA MET A 1 -16.35 7.04 -2.64
C MET A 1 -16.59 7.11 -1.13
N LYS A 2 -17.82 6.87 -0.63
CA LYS A 2 -18.07 6.70 0.81
C LYS A 2 -17.51 5.35 1.28
N LYS A 3 -16.95 5.31 2.49
CA LYS A 3 -16.33 4.13 3.11
C LYS A 3 -16.39 4.26 4.64
N SER A 4 -16.33 3.14 5.36
CA SER A 4 -16.33 3.11 6.82
C SER A 4 -15.05 3.76 7.39
N ARG A 5 -15.01 3.99 8.71
CA ARG A 5 -13.80 4.48 9.38
C ARG A 5 -12.66 3.48 9.24
N TYR A 6 -12.95 2.19 9.48
CA TYR A 6 -12.01 1.08 9.29
C TYR A 6 -11.33 1.12 7.93
N PHE A 7 -12.10 1.10 6.83
CA PHE A 7 -11.53 1.14 5.48
C PHE A 7 -10.92 2.49 5.11
N SER A 8 -11.33 3.59 5.75
CA SER A 8 -10.73 4.91 5.54
C SER A 8 -9.30 5.00 6.06
N ASP A 9 -9.00 4.33 7.17
CA ASP A 9 -7.68 4.32 7.76
C ASP A 9 -6.82 3.24 7.09
N LEU A 10 -7.37 2.03 6.93
CA LEU A 10 -6.65 0.89 6.36
C LEU A 10 -6.16 1.13 4.93
N ILE A 11 -6.95 1.79 4.08
CA ILE A 11 -6.52 2.07 2.69
C ILE A 11 -5.31 3.00 2.61
N LYS A 12 -5.18 3.94 3.54
CA LYS A 12 -4.04 4.87 3.53
C LYS A 12 -2.75 4.11 3.80
N SER A 13 -2.76 3.26 4.83
CA SER A 13 -1.61 2.43 5.19
C SER A 13 -1.28 1.43 4.08
N TYR A 14 -2.29 0.82 3.49
CA TYR A 14 -2.13 -0.07 2.34
C TYR A 14 -1.51 0.63 1.11
N LEU A 15 -1.96 1.85 0.78
CA LEU A 15 -1.40 2.60 -0.35
C LEU A 15 0.04 3.03 -0.09
N ALA A 16 0.37 3.42 1.15
CA ALA A 16 1.75 3.72 1.54
C ALA A 16 2.66 2.50 1.39
N GLU A 17 2.22 1.33 1.86
CA GLU A 17 2.96 0.09 1.70
C GLU A 17 3.15 -0.29 0.22
N VAL A 18 2.14 -0.07 -0.63
CA VAL A 18 2.29 -0.27 -2.08
C VAL A 18 3.34 0.69 -2.64
N ASP A 19 3.28 1.97 -2.30
CA ASP A 19 4.21 3.02 -2.77
C ASP A 19 5.66 2.68 -2.42
N ASP A 20 5.91 2.22 -1.19
CA ASP A 20 7.21 1.74 -0.71
C ASP A 20 7.76 0.58 -1.54
N LEU A 21 6.90 -0.19 -2.23
CA LEU A 21 7.30 -1.27 -3.12
C LEU A 21 7.52 -0.82 -4.58
N VAL A 22 7.04 0.35 -5.00
CA VAL A 22 7.02 0.74 -6.42
C VAL A 22 8.41 0.99 -6.98
N THR A 23 9.23 1.83 -6.33
CA THR A 23 10.51 2.32 -6.86
C THR A 23 11.71 1.80 -6.06
N ASP A 24 12.82 1.59 -6.77
CA ASP A 24 14.14 1.51 -6.15
C ASP A 24 14.78 2.90 -6.03
N SER A 25 15.93 2.97 -5.36
CA SER A 25 16.69 4.21 -5.17
C SER A 25 17.20 4.83 -6.49
N GLU A 26 17.10 4.11 -7.61
CA GLU A 26 17.44 4.59 -8.95
C GLU A 26 16.20 4.99 -9.78
N GLY A 27 15.00 4.93 -9.19
CA GLY A 27 13.73 5.29 -9.83
C GLY A 27 13.13 4.21 -10.76
N LYS A 28 13.68 2.98 -10.78
CA LYS A 28 13.15 1.88 -11.61
C LYS A 28 12.00 1.17 -10.90
N SER A 29 10.99 0.75 -11.67
CA SER A 29 9.88 -0.04 -11.12
C SER A 29 10.34 -1.44 -10.74
N VAL A 30 10.27 -1.75 -9.45
CA VAL A 30 10.65 -3.07 -8.89
C VAL A 30 9.49 -3.76 -8.17
N LEU A 31 8.27 -3.22 -8.27
CA LEU A 31 7.07 -3.68 -7.60
C LEU A 31 6.85 -5.19 -7.73
N GLN A 32 6.79 -5.70 -8.96
CA GLN A 32 6.52 -7.14 -9.19
C GLN A 32 7.60 -8.03 -8.60
N LYS A 33 8.87 -7.60 -8.63
CA LYS A 33 9.98 -8.33 -8.02
C LYS A 33 9.83 -8.40 -6.50
N ARG A 34 9.62 -7.25 -5.83
CA ARG A 34 9.45 -7.18 -4.37
C ARG A 34 8.21 -7.94 -3.89
N LEU A 35 7.11 -7.86 -4.65
CA LEU A 35 5.91 -8.64 -4.37
C LEU A 35 6.17 -10.16 -4.45
N ASN A 36 6.87 -10.61 -5.48
CA ASN A 36 7.22 -12.02 -5.61
C ASN A 36 8.16 -12.51 -4.50
N GLU A 37 9.09 -11.65 -4.04
CA GLU A 37 9.92 -11.94 -2.88
C GLU A 37 9.07 -12.06 -1.60
N LYS A 38 8.16 -11.11 -1.32
CA LYS A 38 7.24 -11.21 -0.18
C LYS A 38 6.35 -12.46 -0.23
N ARG A 39 5.79 -12.79 -1.39
CA ARG A 39 4.92 -13.97 -1.57
C ARG A 39 5.62 -15.29 -1.25
N ARG A 40 6.95 -15.37 -1.46
CA ARG A 40 7.75 -16.56 -1.10
C ARG A 40 7.88 -16.74 0.42
N GLU A 41 7.78 -15.65 1.17
CA GLU A 41 7.90 -15.60 2.62
C GLU A 41 6.52 -15.54 3.32
N ILE A 42 5.44 -15.91 2.62
CA ILE A 42 4.06 -15.75 3.12
C ILE A 42 3.86 -16.34 4.51
N ASP A 43 4.31 -17.57 4.75
CA ASP A 43 4.10 -18.26 6.04
C ASP A 43 4.79 -17.52 7.21
N ALA A 44 5.87 -16.80 6.94
CA ALA A 44 6.55 -15.98 7.95
C ALA A 44 5.83 -14.66 8.23
N ILE A 45 5.11 -14.11 7.24
CA ILE A 45 4.44 -12.81 7.29
C ILE A 45 2.99 -12.93 7.75
N LEU A 46 2.32 -14.07 7.54
CA LEU A 46 0.91 -14.27 7.90
C LEU A 46 0.54 -13.90 9.36
N PRO A 47 1.38 -14.15 10.39
CA PRO A 47 1.06 -13.71 11.76
C PRO A 47 0.87 -12.19 11.90
N MET A 48 1.37 -11.41 10.94
CA MET A 48 1.23 -9.94 10.93
C MET A 48 -0.19 -9.47 10.64
N ILE A 49 -1.08 -10.34 10.14
CA ILE A 49 -2.51 -10.03 9.93
C ILE A 49 -3.15 -9.43 11.18
N ALA A 50 -2.76 -9.89 12.37
CA ALA A 50 -3.35 -9.45 13.62
C ALA A 50 -3.06 -7.99 14.01
N PHE A 51 -2.00 -7.37 13.47
CA PHE A 51 -1.55 -6.03 13.89
C PHE A 51 -1.15 -5.08 12.76
N SER A 52 -0.76 -5.61 11.60
CA SER A 52 -0.42 -4.84 10.39
C SER A 52 -0.92 -5.60 9.14
N PRO A 53 -2.24 -5.76 8.99
CA PRO A 53 -2.83 -6.49 7.86
C PRO A 53 -2.50 -5.86 6.51
N GLU A 54 -2.36 -4.53 6.43
CA GLU A 54 -1.98 -3.82 5.21
C GLU A 54 -0.67 -4.31 4.60
N MET A 55 0.32 -4.67 5.43
CA MET A 55 1.61 -5.18 4.98
C MET A 55 1.50 -6.55 4.32
N VAL A 56 0.55 -7.35 4.79
CA VAL A 56 0.26 -8.69 4.26
C VAL A 56 -0.61 -8.57 3.01
N ALA A 57 -1.56 -7.64 3.02
CA ALA A 57 -2.53 -7.40 1.94
C ALA A 57 -1.87 -7.11 0.59
N VAL A 58 -0.73 -6.39 0.57
CA VAL A 58 -0.02 -6.08 -0.68
C VAL A 58 0.43 -7.32 -1.45
N MET A 59 0.59 -8.49 -0.81
CA MET A 59 0.90 -9.73 -1.53
C MET A 59 -0.18 -10.10 -2.56
N PHE A 60 -1.42 -9.68 -2.32
CA PHE A 60 -2.57 -9.87 -3.21
C PHE A 60 -2.73 -8.75 -4.25
N TYR A 61 -1.71 -7.90 -4.42
CA TYR A 61 -1.72 -6.86 -5.45
C TYR A 61 -2.04 -7.44 -6.83
N GLY A 62 -3.18 -7.02 -7.38
CA GLY A 62 -3.67 -7.45 -8.69
C GLY A 62 -4.22 -8.87 -8.72
N ALA A 63 -4.53 -9.48 -7.57
CA ALA A 63 -5.04 -10.84 -7.50
C ALA A 63 -6.50 -10.98 -7.92
N PHE A 64 -7.32 -9.94 -7.72
CA PHE A 64 -8.77 -10.01 -7.82
C PHE A 64 -9.33 -9.23 -9.02
N GLY A 65 -10.32 -9.84 -9.68
CA GLY A 65 -11.24 -9.17 -10.58
C GLY A 65 -12.65 -9.17 -10.00
N TYR A 66 -13.39 -8.08 -10.19
CA TYR A 66 -14.66 -7.83 -9.51
C TYR A 66 -15.84 -8.03 -10.47
N ARG A 67 -16.76 -8.94 -10.15
CA ARG A 67 -17.98 -9.16 -10.94
C ARG A 67 -19.17 -8.36 -10.43
N SER A 68 -19.28 -8.17 -9.11
CA SER A 68 -20.29 -7.31 -8.49
C SER A 68 -19.66 -6.13 -7.73
N PRO A 69 -19.62 -4.93 -8.33
CA PRO A 69 -19.20 -3.70 -7.66
C PRO A 69 -20.11 -3.29 -6.49
N GLU A 70 -21.34 -3.78 -6.43
CA GLU A 70 -22.35 -3.46 -5.40
C GLU A 70 -22.00 -4.15 -4.08
N ILE A 71 -21.64 -5.44 -4.13
CA ILE A 71 -21.22 -6.20 -2.94
C ILE A 71 -19.96 -5.59 -2.34
N MET A 72 -19.00 -5.19 -3.18
CA MET A 72 -17.80 -4.51 -2.70
C MET A 72 -18.12 -3.17 -2.02
N GLN A 73 -19.11 -2.42 -2.50
CA GLN A 73 -19.53 -1.18 -1.84
C GLN A 73 -20.14 -1.43 -0.47
N LEU A 74 -20.91 -2.50 -0.30
CA LEU A 74 -21.45 -2.89 1.01
C LEU A 74 -20.32 -3.24 1.99
N ILE A 75 -19.34 -4.04 1.56
CA ILE A 75 -18.18 -4.39 2.37
C ILE A 75 -17.40 -3.13 2.79
N VAL A 76 -17.11 -2.23 1.84
CA VAL A 76 -16.39 -0.99 2.09
C VAL A 76 -17.10 -0.04 3.07
N LEU A 77 -18.42 -0.15 3.19
CA LEU A 77 -19.22 0.61 4.16
C LEU A 77 -19.34 -0.07 5.53
N SER A 78 -18.86 -1.31 5.65
CA SER A 78 -18.94 -2.16 6.85
C SER A 78 -17.59 -2.24 7.58
N ASP A 79 -17.52 -3.05 8.62
CA ASP A 79 -16.34 -3.28 9.48
C ASP A 79 -16.26 -4.78 9.85
N PRO A 80 -15.07 -5.41 9.90
CA PRO A 80 -14.90 -6.80 10.35
C PRO A 80 -15.56 -7.16 11.68
N ASP A 81 -15.71 -6.20 12.60
CA ASP A 81 -16.35 -6.43 13.90
C ASP A 81 -17.89 -6.47 13.82
N GLN A 82 -18.48 -6.19 12.66
CA GLN A 82 -19.94 -6.16 12.46
C GLN A 82 -20.48 -7.54 12.08
N PRO A 83 -21.70 -7.90 12.55
CA PRO A 83 -22.31 -9.20 12.25
C PRO A 83 -22.64 -9.40 10.76
N ASP A 84 -22.77 -8.30 10.01
CA ASP A 84 -23.11 -8.30 8.59
C ASP A 84 -21.85 -8.32 7.69
N PHE A 85 -20.66 -8.50 8.27
CA PHE A 85 -19.43 -8.61 7.49
C PHE A 85 -19.38 -9.97 6.78
N LEU A 86 -19.33 -9.94 5.45
CA LEU A 86 -19.33 -11.15 4.61
C LEU A 86 -18.13 -12.04 4.92
N SER A 87 -18.32 -13.35 4.86
CA SER A 87 -17.22 -14.31 4.89
C SER A 87 -16.46 -14.36 3.56
N TRP A 88 -15.23 -14.86 3.57
CA TRP A 88 -14.45 -15.04 2.34
C TRP A 88 -15.15 -15.96 1.35
N ALA A 89 -15.75 -17.06 1.81
CA ALA A 89 -16.42 -18.02 0.95
C ALA A 89 -17.62 -17.43 0.18
N GLU A 90 -18.36 -16.52 0.82
CA GLU A 90 -19.47 -15.79 0.18
C GLU A 90 -18.95 -14.80 -0.86
N LEU A 91 -17.88 -14.06 -0.55
CA LEU A 91 -17.30 -13.09 -1.45
C LEU A 91 -16.57 -13.72 -2.64
N GLU A 92 -15.85 -14.82 -2.44
CA GLU A 92 -15.07 -15.50 -3.49
C GLU A 92 -15.94 -15.90 -4.69
N CYS A 93 -17.21 -16.25 -4.42
CA CYS A 93 -18.20 -16.56 -5.45
C CYS A 93 -18.52 -15.39 -6.40
N GLU A 94 -18.17 -14.16 -6.02
CA GLU A 94 -18.40 -12.90 -6.74
C GLU A 94 -17.11 -12.27 -7.30
N LEU A 95 -15.96 -12.92 -7.08
CA LEU A 95 -14.64 -12.47 -7.53
C LEU A 95 -14.03 -13.44 -8.55
N SER A 96 -13.24 -12.95 -9.49
CA SER A 96 -12.28 -13.80 -10.22
C SER A 96 -10.93 -13.70 -9.53
N VAL A 97 -10.37 -14.85 -9.12
CA VAL A 97 -9.09 -14.92 -8.43
C VAL A 97 -8.03 -15.44 -9.40
N SER A 98 -6.89 -14.76 -9.48
CA SER A 98 -5.74 -15.21 -10.25
C SER A 98 -5.19 -16.54 -9.72
N ASP A 99 -4.80 -17.46 -10.61
CA ASP A 99 -4.35 -18.80 -10.21
C ASP A 99 -3.16 -18.79 -9.24
N TRP A 100 -2.24 -17.83 -9.39
CA TRP A 100 -1.09 -17.68 -8.50
C TRP A 100 -1.47 -17.29 -7.07
N ALA A 101 -2.64 -16.68 -6.85
CA ALA A 101 -3.09 -16.19 -5.55
C ALA A 101 -3.84 -17.25 -4.74
N LYS A 102 -4.36 -18.30 -5.38
CA LYS A 102 -5.05 -19.42 -4.73
C LYS A 102 -4.27 -20.06 -3.57
N PRO A 103 -2.98 -20.44 -3.73
CA PRO A 103 -2.21 -20.98 -2.61
C PRO A 103 -2.03 -19.98 -1.46
N LEU A 104 -1.97 -18.68 -1.77
CA LEU A 104 -1.85 -17.64 -0.73
C LEU A 104 -3.16 -17.50 0.07
N ILE A 105 -4.31 -17.57 -0.60
CA ILE A 105 -5.64 -17.60 0.03
C ILE A 105 -5.77 -18.81 0.95
N GLU A 106 -5.40 -20.00 0.46
CA GLU A 106 -5.43 -21.23 1.25
C GLU A 106 -4.55 -21.14 2.50
N SER A 107 -3.38 -20.51 2.42
CA SER A 107 -2.53 -20.28 3.60
C SER A 107 -3.13 -19.23 4.55
N SER A 108 -3.68 -18.13 4.04
CA SER A 108 -4.36 -17.12 4.87
C SER A 108 -5.56 -17.71 5.64
N LEU A 109 -6.37 -18.57 5.02
CA LEU A 109 -7.53 -19.19 5.68
C LEU A 109 -7.16 -20.14 6.83
N LYS A 110 -5.89 -20.56 6.95
CA LYS A 110 -5.43 -21.42 8.04
C LYS A 110 -5.09 -20.66 9.32
N VAL A 111 -4.98 -19.33 9.26
CA VAL A 111 -4.64 -18.50 10.42
C VAL A 111 -5.87 -17.78 10.98
N GLU A 112 -5.81 -17.47 12.27
CA GLU A 112 -6.86 -16.70 12.93
C GLU A 112 -7.01 -15.31 12.29
N GLY A 113 -8.25 -14.88 12.05
CA GLY A 113 -8.55 -13.63 11.34
C GLY A 113 -8.34 -13.67 9.82
N GLY A 114 -7.87 -14.79 9.26
CA GLY A 114 -7.58 -14.94 7.83
C GLY A 114 -8.77 -14.71 6.91
N ASP A 115 -9.97 -15.17 7.31
CA ASP A 115 -11.21 -14.98 6.54
C ASP A 115 -11.56 -13.48 6.39
N ALA A 116 -11.68 -12.77 7.51
CA ALA A 116 -11.94 -11.33 7.51
C ALA A 116 -10.83 -10.52 6.82
N PHE A 117 -9.58 -10.94 6.99
CA PHE A 117 -8.42 -10.35 6.32
C PHE A 117 -8.53 -10.43 4.80
N LEU A 118 -8.93 -11.58 4.24
CA LEU A 118 -9.05 -11.73 2.78
C LEU A 118 -10.18 -10.86 2.22
N VAL A 119 -11.31 -10.77 2.93
CA VAL A 119 -12.43 -9.88 2.57
C VAL A 119 -12.00 -8.42 2.60
N ALA A 120 -11.30 -7.99 3.67
CA ALA A 120 -10.74 -6.65 3.76
C ALA A 120 -9.72 -6.37 2.64
N THR A 121 -8.85 -7.34 2.33
CA THR A 121 -7.85 -7.23 1.26
C THR A 121 -8.50 -7.08 -0.11
N ALA A 122 -9.55 -7.86 -0.40
CA ALA A 122 -10.31 -7.70 -1.64
C ALA A 122 -11.00 -6.33 -1.72
N ALA A 123 -11.49 -5.79 -0.60
CA ALA A 123 -12.02 -4.43 -0.55
C ALA A 123 -10.93 -3.38 -0.81
N LEU A 124 -9.75 -3.49 -0.21
CA LEU A 124 -8.62 -2.58 -0.45
C LEU A 124 -8.22 -2.52 -1.92
N GLU A 125 -8.05 -3.68 -2.56
CA GLU A 125 -7.74 -3.80 -3.99
C GLU A 125 -8.82 -3.14 -4.87
N PHE A 126 -10.10 -3.26 -4.48
CA PHE A 126 -11.22 -2.64 -5.18
C PHE A 126 -11.18 -1.11 -5.09
N MET A 127 -10.90 -0.59 -3.89
CA MET A 127 -10.79 0.86 -3.67
C MET A 127 -9.61 1.43 -4.44
N ARG A 128 -8.44 0.78 -4.38
CA ARG A 128 -7.25 1.15 -5.15
C ARG A 128 -7.57 1.21 -6.64
N GLY A 129 -8.21 0.18 -7.19
CA GLY A 129 -8.60 0.14 -8.60
C GLY A 129 -9.50 1.31 -9.01
N LYS A 130 -10.45 1.71 -8.16
CA LYS A 130 -11.32 2.87 -8.41
C LYS A 130 -10.60 4.21 -8.34
N ASP A 131 -9.69 4.37 -7.38
CA ASP A 131 -8.91 5.60 -7.24
C ASP A 131 -7.87 5.73 -8.37
N SER A 132 -7.25 4.62 -8.82
CA SER A 132 -6.37 4.61 -10.00
C SER A 132 -7.09 4.95 -11.31
N LEU A 133 -8.38 4.62 -11.44
CA LEU A 133 -9.20 5.05 -12.59
C LEU A 133 -9.64 6.52 -12.49
N SER A 134 -9.58 7.10 -11.29
CA SER A 134 -9.99 8.49 -11.02
C SER A 134 -8.81 9.47 -10.97
N ALA A 135 -7.60 8.97 -10.77
CA ALA A 135 -6.38 9.74 -10.92
C ALA A 135 -6.09 9.95 -12.41
N PRO A 136 -5.80 11.17 -12.88
CA PRO A 136 -5.24 11.33 -14.22
C PRO A 136 -3.98 10.50 -14.27
N MET A 137 -3.95 9.50 -15.15
CA MET A 137 -2.73 8.79 -15.49
C MET A 137 -1.67 9.87 -15.73
N ARG A 138 -0.59 9.87 -14.95
CA ARG A 138 0.66 10.48 -15.40
C ARG A 138 1.07 9.67 -16.62
N GLU A 139 0.55 10.08 -17.77
CA GLU A 139 1.00 9.61 -19.07
C GLU A 139 2.52 9.77 -19.05
N SER A 140 3.22 8.65 -19.20
CA SER A 140 4.66 8.66 -19.39
C SER A 140 4.93 9.58 -20.58
N GLU A 141 5.49 10.76 -20.29
CA GLU A 141 5.89 11.72 -21.31
C GLU A 141 6.82 10.99 -22.30
N PRO A 142 6.56 11.02 -23.61
CA PRO A 142 7.45 10.41 -24.57
C PRO A 142 8.80 11.13 -24.51
N GLU A 143 9.88 10.37 -24.32
CA GLU A 143 11.26 10.82 -24.50
C GLU A 143 11.38 11.55 -25.84
N VAL A 144 11.52 12.87 -25.79
CA VAL A 144 12.02 13.67 -26.91
C VAL A 144 13.47 14.00 -26.63
N GLU A 145 14.34 13.48 -27.49
CA GLU A 145 15.78 13.70 -27.48
C GLU A 145 16.13 15.19 -27.32
N ALA A 146 17.02 15.45 -26.36
CA ALA A 146 17.55 16.75 -26.04
C ALA A 146 18.38 17.34 -27.20
N GLY A 147 17.86 18.42 -27.79
CA GLY A 147 18.62 19.38 -28.57
C GLY A 147 19.16 20.50 -27.68
N LYS A 148 20.49 20.49 -27.51
CA LYS A 148 21.43 21.49 -26.98
C LYS A 148 21.04 22.99 -26.85
N GLU A 149 21.61 23.55 -25.78
CA GLU A 149 22.26 24.87 -25.59
C GLU A 149 21.45 26.06 -25.00
N GLY A 150 21.95 26.57 -23.85
CA GLY A 150 21.98 28.02 -23.56
C GLY A 150 21.79 28.47 -22.10
N GLY A 151 22.89 28.82 -21.40
CA GLY A 151 23.01 30.09 -20.65
C GLY A 151 22.88 30.12 -19.12
N ASP A 152 24.00 30.48 -18.45
CA ASP A 152 24.24 31.23 -17.19
C ASP A 152 23.48 30.88 -15.90
N GLU A 153 24.14 30.42 -14.82
CA GLU A 153 25.03 31.12 -13.86
C GLU A 153 24.28 31.91 -12.76
N ASP A 154 24.70 31.65 -11.51
CA ASP A 154 24.45 32.36 -10.24
C ASP A 154 23.04 32.25 -9.62
N ASP A 155 22.81 32.06 -8.32
CA ASP A 155 23.65 32.09 -7.12
C ASP A 155 22.81 31.51 -5.95
N ASP A 156 23.46 31.34 -4.80
CA ASP A 156 22.91 31.24 -3.45
C ASP A 156 22.56 29.84 -2.89
N ALA A 157 23.61 29.25 -2.32
CA ALA A 157 23.59 28.10 -1.44
C ALA A 157 23.52 28.58 0.02
N GLU A 158 22.33 28.88 0.54
CA GLU A 158 22.14 29.19 1.97
C GLU A 158 20.86 28.53 2.47
N GLY A 159 20.99 27.37 3.12
CA GLY A 159 19.88 26.63 3.70
C GLY A 159 20.22 25.28 4.35
N ALA A 160 21.50 24.94 4.49
CA ALA A 160 21.93 23.66 5.07
C ALA A 160 22.18 23.74 6.59
N ASP A 161 22.26 24.93 7.18
CA ASP A 161 22.60 25.09 8.60
C ASP A 161 21.40 25.02 9.56
N ASP A 162 20.16 25.23 9.07
CA ASP A 162 18.96 25.29 9.93
C ASP A 162 18.38 23.90 10.29
N LEU A 163 18.82 22.84 9.60
CA LEU A 163 18.36 21.47 9.87
C LEU A 163 19.05 20.83 11.07
N ASN A 164 20.27 21.27 11.41
CA ASN A 164 21.03 20.70 12.52
C ASN A 164 20.52 21.23 13.88
N GLU A 165 20.09 22.49 13.93
CA GLU A 165 19.58 23.12 15.16
C GLU A 165 18.17 22.62 15.53
N ALA A 166 17.28 22.47 14.55
CA ALA A 166 15.94 21.92 14.77
C ALA A 166 15.93 20.44 15.21
N GLY A 167 16.91 19.65 14.76
CA GLY A 167 17.09 18.26 15.21
C GLY A 167 17.66 18.15 16.63
N ALA A 168 18.48 19.11 17.04
CA ALA A 168 19.12 19.11 18.36
C ALA A 168 18.10 19.36 19.49
N ASP A 169 17.15 20.28 19.30
CA ASP A 169 16.08 20.53 20.28
C ASP A 169 15.19 19.30 20.47
N TRP A 170 14.85 18.61 19.38
CA TRP A 170 14.08 17.36 19.44
C TRP A 170 14.83 16.25 20.18
N LEU A 171 16.15 16.14 20.00
CA LEU A 171 16.97 15.15 20.71
C LEU A 171 17.13 15.47 22.20
N ALA A 172 17.23 16.75 22.56
CA ALA A 172 17.28 17.20 23.95
C ALA A 172 15.97 16.89 24.70
N GLU A 173 14.81 17.05 24.05
CA GLU A 173 13.51 16.65 24.61
C GLU A 173 13.39 15.13 24.85
N GLN A 174 14.17 14.31 24.14
CA GLN A 174 14.27 12.87 24.35
C GLN A 174 15.38 12.46 25.35
N GLY A 175 16.05 13.43 25.95
CA GLY A 175 17.09 13.21 26.97
C GLY A 175 18.48 12.89 26.41
N PHE A 176 18.75 13.23 25.14
CA PHE A 176 20.10 13.18 24.59
C PHE A 176 20.85 14.48 24.87
N ASP A 177 22.11 14.37 25.31
CA ASP A 177 22.95 15.54 25.52
C ASP A 177 23.32 16.19 24.18
N PRO A 178 23.18 17.52 24.03
CA PRO A 178 23.63 18.21 22.83
C PRO A 178 25.15 18.10 22.69
N LEU A 179 25.62 18.00 21.45
CA LEU A 179 27.05 17.97 21.14
C LEU A 179 27.64 19.34 21.51
N ASP A 180 28.45 19.36 22.57
CA ASP A 180 29.21 20.53 23.00
C ASP A 180 30.16 20.95 21.85
N ARG A 181 30.08 22.22 21.45
CA ARG A 181 30.88 22.78 20.34
C ARG A 181 32.24 23.28 20.82
#